data_AF-X0HRW6-F1
#
_entry.id   AF-X0HRW6-F1
#
_cell.length_a   1.000
_cell.length_b   1.000
_cell.length_c   1.000
_cell.angle_alpha   90.00
_cell.angle_beta   90.00
_cell.angle_gamma   90.00
#
_symmetry.space_group_name_H-M   'P 1'
#
loop_
_entity.id
_entity.type
_entity.pdbx_description
1 polymer ?
#
loop_
_entity_poly.entity_id
_entity_poly.type
_entity_poly.pdbx_seq_one_letter_code
_entity_poly.pdbx_strand_id
1 'polypeptide(L)' 'MASQMSWRKPDTGRSRSGCANCKAKHVKCDEAKPNCKACLSRGDTCSGYLKVFRWSNKHEKLPKGKHQPSVRPS' A
#
# COMPACT_ATOMS: atom_id res chain seq x y z
N MET A 1 -30.69 -28.70 -13.23
CA MET A 1 -29.72 -28.56 -12.12
C MET A 1 -28.83 -27.35 -12.43
N ALA A 2 -29.23 -26.15 -12.00
CA ALA A 2 -28.47 -24.93 -12.30
C ALA A 2 -27.35 -24.76 -11.26
N SER A 3 -26.11 -25.01 -11.69
CA SER A 3 -24.91 -24.80 -10.87
C SER A 3 -24.75 -23.31 -10.56
N GLN A 4 -24.92 -22.97 -9.29
CA GLN A 4 -24.74 -21.64 -8.72
C GLN A 4 -23.27 -21.22 -8.86
N MET A 5 -22.98 -20.34 -9.81
CA MET A 5 -21.65 -19.75 -9.90
C MET A 5 -21.52 -18.63 -8.87
N SER A 6 -20.91 -18.93 -7.73
CA SER A 6 -20.65 -17.92 -6.70
C SER A 6 -19.54 -16.99 -7.19
N TRP A 7 -19.87 -15.74 -7.55
CA TRP A 7 -18.88 -14.69 -7.77
C TRP A 7 -18.14 -14.40 -6.47
N ARG A 8 -17.01 -15.09 -6.27
CA ARG A 8 -16.08 -14.81 -5.18
C ARG A 8 -15.43 -13.48 -5.49
N LYS A 9 -15.72 -12.47 -4.68
CA LYS A 9 -15.01 -11.19 -4.70
C LYS A 9 -13.51 -11.49 -4.54
N PRO A 10 -12.63 -11.02 -5.44
CA PRO A 10 -11.20 -11.23 -5.26
C PRO A 10 -10.79 -10.55 -3.95
N ASP A 11 -10.11 -11.31 -3.08
CA ASP A 11 -9.50 -10.76 -1.88
C ASP A 11 -8.52 -9.66 -2.30
N THR A 12 -8.96 -8.41 -2.22
CA THR A 12 -8.13 -7.23 -2.53
C THR A 12 -7.06 -6.99 -1.46
N GLY A 13 -6.88 -7.93 -0.54
CA GLY A 13 -5.87 -7.94 0.50
C GLY A 13 -4.47 -8.18 -0.08
N ARG A 14 -3.91 -7.20 -0.80
CA ARG A 14 -2.46 -7.14 -0.98
C ARG A 14 -1.85 -7.26 0.42
N SER A 15 -0.98 -8.26 0.63
CA SER A 15 -0.34 -8.52 1.92
C SER A 15 0.22 -7.20 2.46
N ARG A 16 -0.34 -6.69 3.57
CA ARG A 16 0.07 -5.39 4.15
C ARG A 16 1.57 -5.38 4.48
N SER A 17 2.08 -6.56 4.77
CA SER A 17 3.44 -6.89 5.15
C SER A 17 4.25 -7.52 4.01
N GLY A 18 3.83 -7.39 2.75
CA GLY A 18 4.61 -7.89 1.61
C GLY A 18 5.97 -7.20 1.44
N CYS A 19 6.93 -7.91 0.88
CA CYS A 19 8.27 -7.40 0.57
C CYS A 19 8.21 -6.20 -0.40
N ALA A 20 9.21 -5.32 -0.38
CA ALA A 20 9.23 -4.13 -1.25
C ALA A 20 9.15 -4.50 -2.74
N ASN A 21 9.88 -5.53 -3.19
CA ASN A 21 9.83 -6.02 -4.57
C ASN A 21 8.43 -6.57 -4.94
N CYS A 22 7.84 -7.32 -4.04
CA CYS A 22 6.52 -7.93 -4.20
C CYS A 22 5.45 -6.86 -4.31
N LYS A 23 5.54 -5.83 -3.47
CA LYS A 23 4.69 -4.64 -3.49
C LYS A 23 4.88 -3.85 -4.79
N ALA A 24 6.12 -3.60 -5.21
CA ALA A 24 6.42 -2.89 -6.44
C ALA A 24 5.88 -3.61 -7.69
N LYS A 25 5.93 -4.96 -7.69
CA LYS A 25 5.40 -5.77 -8.80
C LYS A 25 3.92 -6.14 -8.65
N HIS A 26 3.23 -5.63 -7.62
CA HIS A 26 1.83 -5.94 -7.32
C HIS A 26 1.51 -7.45 -7.28
N VAL A 27 2.45 -8.26 -6.82
CA VAL A 27 2.28 -9.72 -6.68
C VAL A 27 2.06 -10.10 -5.22
N LYS A 28 1.42 -11.26 -5.00
CA LYS A 28 1.27 -11.82 -3.66
C LYS A 28 2.66 -12.15 -3.09
N CYS A 29 2.91 -11.72 -1.86
CA CYS A 29 4.14 -12.04 -1.13
C CYS A 29 3.85 -13.15 -0.12
N ASP A 30 4.73 -14.15 -0.08
CA ASP A 30 4.66 -15.25 0.89
C ASP A 30 5.28 -14.91 2.26
N GLU A 31 5.76 -13.68 2.46
CA GLU A 31 6.33 -13.15 3.72
C GLU A 31 7.46 -13.97 4.38
N ALA A 32 8.05 -14.92 3.65
CA ALA A 32 9.16 -15.74 4.11
C ALA A 32 10.44 -14.90 4.33
N LYS A 33 11.18 -15.18 5.40
CA LYS A 33 12.43 -14.50 5.76
C LYS A 33 13.60 -15.48 5.65
N PRO A 34 14.79 -15.07 5.18
CA PRO A 34 15.20 -13.71 4.80
C PRO A 34 14.67 -13.24 3.43
N ASN A 35 14.43 -14.17 2.51
CA ASN A 35 13.96 -13.88 1.16
C ASN A 35 12.58 -14.52 0.94
N CYS A 36 11.69 -13.78 0.28
CA CYS A 36 10.38 -14.28 -0.06
C CYS A 36 10.47 -15.41 -1.10
N LYS A 37 9.58 -16.41 -1.08
CA LYS A 37 9.61 -17.52 -2.07
C LYS A 37 9.49 -16.99 -3.50
N ALA A 38 8.64 -15.99 -3.73
CA ALA A 38 8.53 -15.33 -5.02
C ALA A 38 9.81 -14.61 -5.47
N CYS A 39 10.65 -14.16 -4.54
CA CYS A 39 11.93 -13.49 -4.80
C CYS A 39 13.01 -14.55 -5.11
N LEU A 40 13.07 -15.60 -4.28
CA LEU A 40 13.95 -16.75 -4.46
C LEU A 40 13.71 -17.45 -5.79
N SER A 41 12.44 -17.69 -6.14
CA SER A 41 12.06 -18.31 -7.41
C SER A 41 12.43 -17.48 -8.63
N ARG A 42 12.60 -16.16 -8.48
CA ARG A 42 13.03 -15.25 -9.55
C ARG A 42 14.55 -15.03 -9.55
N GLY A 43 15.25 -15.45 -8.51
CA GLY A 43 16.66 -15.11 -8.30
C GLY A 43 16.89 -13.64 -7.93
N ASP A 44 15.86 -12.90 -7.51
CA ASP A 44 15.96 -11.49 -7.14
C ASP A 44 16.31 -11.33 -5.65
N THR A 45 17.14 -10.33 -5.34
CA THR A 45 17.43 -9.92 -3.96
C THR A 45 16.18 -9.33 -3.30
N CYS A 46 15.78 -9.90 -2.16
CA CYS A 46 14.65 -9.39 -1.40
C CYS A 46 15.04 -8.08 -0.68
N SER A 47 14.60 -6.93 -1.18
CA SER A 47 14.88 -5.61 -0.59
C SER A 47 14.17 -5.33 0.76
N GLY A 48 13.67 -6.38 1.42
CA GLY A 48 13.09 -6.30 2.75
C GLY A 48 11.60 -5.92 2.81
N TYR A 49 11.11 -5.79 4.04
CA TYR A 49 9.70 -5.64 4.39
C TYR A 49 9.42 -4.23 4.93
N LEU A 50 9.61 -3.21 4.08
CA LEU A 50 9.41 -1.82 4.48
C LEU A 50 7.93 -1.54 4.75
N LYS A 51 7.62 -1.17 6.00
CA LYS A 51 6.31 -0.62 6.38
C LYS A 51 6.35 0.88 6.13
N VAL A 52 5.83 1.31 4.97
CA VAL A 52 5.66 2.73 4.70
C VAL A 52 4.56 3.25 5.63
N PHE A 53 4.96 3.90 6.71
CA PHE A 53 4.02 4.55 7.63
C PHE A 53 3.55 5.83 6.94
N ARG A 54 2.47 5.75 6.16
CA ARG A 54 1.82 6.97 5.65
C ARG A 54 0.94 7.51 6.78
N TRP A 55 1.40 8.58 7.40
CA TRP A 55 0.55 9.44 8.22
C TRP A 55 -0.62 9.93 7.35
N SER A 56 -1.86 9.79 7.86
CA SER A 56 -3.07 10.16 7.13
C SER A 56 -3.70 11.38 7.77
N ASN A 57 -3.71 12.50 7.04
CA ASN A 57 -4.30 13.77 7.47
C ASN A 57 -5.83 13.75 7.42
N LYS A 58 -6.47 12.59 7.19
CA LYS A 58 -7.92 12.49 6.95
C LYS A 58 -8.78 12.99 8.11
N HIS A 59 -8.21 13.07 9.32
CA HIS A 59 -8.86 13.62 10.50
C HIS A 59 -8.16 14.87 11.07
N GLU A 60 -7.23 15.47 10.34
CA GLU A 60 -6.67 16.75 10.76
C GLU A 60 -7.73 17.83 10.60
N LYS A 61 -8.28 18.26 11.74
CA LYS A 61 -9.10 19.47 11.83
C LYS A 61 -8.19 20.67 11.57
N LEU A 62 -7.94 20.98 10.29
CA LEU A 62 -7.31 22.23 9.92
C LEU A 62 -8.12 23.37 10.54
N PRO A 63 -7.52 24.28 11.32
CA PRO A 63 -8.21 25.49 11.74
C PRO A 63 -8.57 26.28 10.48
N LYS A 64 -9.87 26.37 10.17
CA LYS A 64 -10.38 27.26 9.11
C LYS A 64 -10.27 28.70 9.59
N GLY A 65 -9.18 29.37 9.22
CA GLY A 65 -8.97 30.81 9.37
C GLY A 65 -7.50 31.11 9.08
N LYS A 66 -7.12 32.00 8.15
CA LYS A 66 -7.73 33.29 7.85
C LYS A 66 -7.50 33.67 6.37
N HIS A 67 -8.51 34.29 5.77
CA HIS A 67 -8.39 35.06 4.53
C HIS A 67 -7.28 36.11 4.74
N GLN A 68 -6.18 36.02 4.00
CA GLN A 68 -5.14 37.05 4.05
C GLN A 68 -5.70 38.28 3.31
N PRO A 69 -5.91 39.45 3.94
CA PRO A 69 -6.07 40.66 3.16
C PRO A 69 -4.74 40.94 2.47
N SER A 70 -4.77 41.01 1.13
CA SER A 70 -3.66 41.42 0.28
C SER A 70 -3.26 42.86 0.64
N VAL A 71 -2.31 43.02 1.56
CA VAL A 71 -1.62 44.30 1.74
C VAL A 71 -0.81 44.56 0.47
N ARG A 72 -1.19 45.59 -0.28
CA ARG A 72 -0.45 46.08 -1.43
C ARG A 72 0.63 47.04 -0.89
N PRO A 73 1.93 46.72 -0.98
CA PRO A 73 2.95 47.69 -0.61
C PRO A 73 2.91 48.89 -1.56
N SER A 74 3.16 50.09 -1.01
CA SER A 74 3.13 51.39 -1.68
C SER A 74 4.13 51.53 -2.81
#